data_AF-A0A958I6B2-F1
#
_entry.id   AF-A0A958I6B2-F1
#
_cell.length_a   1.000
_cell.length_b   1.000
_cell.length_c   1.000
_cell.angle_alpha   90.00
_cell.angle_beta   90.00
_cell.angle_gamma   90.00
#
_symmetry.space_group_name_H-M   'P 1'
#
loop_
_entity.id
_entity.type
_entity.pdbx_description
1 polymer ?
#
loop_
_entity_poly.entity_id
_entity_poly.type
_entity_poly.pdbx_seq_one_letter_code
_entity_poly.pdbx_strand_id
1 'polypeptide(L)'
;LIFYFQQGKLVTPVEYYSRNWQRELTRYFDYRISNPANFNRRAAKEMRDFTEKMLDYLEINEAGRQRLEQEKIIYFLCDSPEEIEQVSGFNTRGIYLLGIDAIISQFNAHFHEVAHLLINYKLQQLPLYTHPFLQEGFAAAVGGRGDKSTEVILNLGRFLQKSEFLPYKELLNAQQFTGQDASLSYPASAFYNRFLLDEWRLPRYLDFYRKHSRTTPVRNAIPASQLPADSIFATYLDAHVDLNPISFPEIFPETAAVVEADWGSIWENGDTYFFDLRGNIRLTPPDPPKAFVSKEFREIFPDVRYSGERYVLSVSENEVKLFDFYTAKLVAIYAKGLSLAQQTIQQPDGNFRFAIRKNAFSVPLTTMRIAQ
;
A
#
# COMPACT_ATOMS: atom_id res chain seq x y z
N LEU A 1 20.12 15.79 -14.08
CA LEU A 1 20.81 15.10 -12.97
C LEU A 1 22.07 15.89 -12.64
N ILE A 2 22.11 16.50 -11.46
CA ILE A 2 23.31 17.16 -10.93
C ILE A 2 24.23 16.05 -10.41
N PHE A 3 25.50 16.04 -10.79
CA PHE A 3 26.50 15.12 -10.25
C PHE A 3 27.42 15.88 -9.30
N TYR A 4 27.85 15.22 -8.22
CA TYR A 4 28.77 15.81 -7.24
C TYR A 4 30.18 15.30 -7.48
N PHE A 5 31.19 16.06 -7.07
CA PHE A 5 32.59 15.63 -7.17
C PHE A 5 33.08 15.15 -5.81
N GLN A 6 33.52 13.89 -5.74
CA GLN A 6 34.06 13.28 -4.52
C GLN A 6 35.31 12.47 -4.87
N GLN A 7 36.43 12.77 -4.21
CA GLN A 7 37.71 12.06 -4.39
C GLN A 7 38.14 11.92 -5.87
N GLY A 8 37.98 12.96 -6.67
CA GLY A 8 38.37 12.91 -8.08
C GLY A 8 37.35 12.25 -9.03
N LYS A 9 36.17 11.86 -8.54
CA LYS A 9 35.13 11.17 -9.33
C LYS A 9 33.79 11.90 -9.24
N LEU A 10 33.00 11.79 -10.31
CA LEU A 10 31.59 12.17 -10.29
C LEU A 10 30.80 11.08 -9.56
N VAL A 11 30.01 11.48 -8.57
CA VAL A 11 29.11 10.61 -7.80
C VAL A 11 27.67 11.09 -7.95
N THR A 12 26.72 10.16 -7.82
CA THR A 12 25.29 10.49 -7.89
C THR A 12 24.85 11.29 -6.65
N PRO A 13 23.77 12.09 -6.72
CA PRO A 13 23.19 12.73 -5.54
C PRO A 13 22.90 11.74 -4.43
N VAL A 14 22.35 10.58 -4.79
CA VAL A 14 22.05 9.47 -3.90
C VAL A 14 23.29 9.08 -3.09
N GLU A 15 24.39 8.75 -3.77
CA GLU A 15 25.64 8.34 -3.13
C GLU A 15 26.25 9.46 -2.28
N TYR A 16 26.20 10.70 -2.77
CA TYR A 16 26.73 11.85 -2.03
C TYR A 16 25.97 12.08 -0.73
N TYR A 17 24.65 12.25 -0.78
CA TYR A 17 23.84 12.59 0.39
C TYR A 17 23.74 11.42 1.39
N SER A 18 23.76 10.18 0.91
CA SER A 18 23.63 9.00 1.77
C SER A 18 24.94 8.43 2.33
N ARG A 19 26.09 9.07 2.06
CA ARG A 19 27.43 8.50 2.35
C ARG A 19 27.66 8.07 3.80
N ASN A 20 26.99 8.73 4.75
CA ASN A 20 27.13 8.49 6.19
C ASN A 20 25.86 7.93 6.84
N TRP A 21 24.88 7.50 6.04
CA TRP A 21 23.63 6.96 6.56
C TRP A 21 23.83 5.59 7.20
N GLN A 22 23.04 5.30 8.24
CA GLN A 22 23.09 3.99 8.90
C GLN A 22 22.69 2.91 7.89
N ARG A 23 23.37 1.76 7.95
CA ARG A 23 23.06 0.60 7.12
C ARG A 23 22.41 -0.50 7.94
N GLU A 24 21.35 -1.08 7.40
CA GLU A 24 20.69 -2.26 7.95
C GLU A 24 20.43 -3.26 6.81
N LEU A 25 20.92 -4.48 6.96
CA LEU A 25 20.78 -5.52 5.94
C LEU A 25 19.65 -6.47 6.28
N THR A 26 18.88 -6.85 5.26
CA THR A 26 17.90 -7.94 5.34
C THR A 26 18.17 -8.96 4.23
N ARG A 27 17.30 -9.97 4.07
CA ARG A 27 17.43 -10.97 3.02
C ARG A 27 17.47 -10.34 1.62
N TYR A 28 16.60 -9.37 1.34
CA TYR A 28 16.50 -8.74 0.01
C TYR A 28 16.92 -7.27 -0.02
N PHE A 29 17.16 -6.62 1.12
CA PHE A 29 17.38 -5.17 1.14
C PHE A 29 18.69 -4.76 1.81
N ASP A 30 19.31 -3.72 1.27
CA ASP A 30 20.32 -2.89 1.93
C ASP A 30 19.67 -1.54 2.25
N TYR A 31 19.17 -1.40 3.48
CA TYR A 31 18.57 -0.15 3.93
C TYR A 31 19.65 0.87 4.24
N ARG A 32 19.53 2.06 3.66
CA ARG A 32 20.29 3.26 3.98
C ARG A 32 19.36 4.22 4.70
N ILE A 33 19.61 4.47 5.98
CA ILE A 33 18.67 5.13 6.89
C ILE A 33 19.28 6.48 7.31
N SER A 34 18.61 7.58 6.96
CA SER A 34 19.06 8.92 7.35
C SER A 34 18.89 9.19 8.84
N ASN A 35 17.74 8.79 9.40
CA ASN A 35 17.42 8.93 10.81
C ASN A 35 16.99 7.58 11.43
N PRO A 36 17.86 6.95 12.24
CA PRO A 36 17.60 5.63 12.85
C PRO A 36 16.34 5.55 13.72
N ALA A 37 15.88 6.67 14.30
CA ALA A 37 14.67 6.70 15.13
C ALA A 37 13.39 6.42 14.32
N ASN A 38 13.44 6.58 13.00
CA ASN A 38 12.32 6.27 12.12
C ASN A 38 12.33 4.84 11.61
N PHE A 39 13.42 4.10 11.80
CA PHE A 39 13.53 2.76 11.25
C PHE A 39 12.81 1.73 12.12
N ASN A 40 11.85 1.03 11.52
CA ASN A 40 11.07 0.00 12.17
C ASN A 40 11.41 -1.38 11.59
N ARG A 41 12.14 -2.19 12.36
CA ARG A 41 12.51 -3.57 11.97
C ARG A 41 11.32 -4.47 11.66
N ARG A 42 10.15 -4.22 12.25
CA ARG A 42 8.93 -4.99 11.94
C ARG A 42 8.38 -4.64 10.57
N ALA A 43 8.36 -3.36 10.22
CA ALA A 43 7.99 -2.94 8.87
C ALA A 43 8.99 -3.43 7.81
N ALA A 44 10.30 -3.45 8.12
CA ALA A 44 11.31 -4.05 7.24
C ALA A 44 11.10 -5.57 7.06
N LYS A 45 10.64 -6.28 8.10
CA LYS A 45 10.23 -7.69 7.99
C LYS A 45 9.00 -7.85 7.08
N GLU A 46 8.00 -7.00 7.23
CA GLU A 46 6.79 -7.01 6.38
C GLU A 46 7.12 -6.70 4.92
N MET A 47 8.07 -5.79 4.67
CA MET A 47 8.63 -5.54 3.35
C MET A 47 9.27 -6.78 2.74
N ARG A 48 10.12 -7.49 3.50
CA ARG A 48 10.69 -8.76 3.05
C ARG A 48 9.61 -9.80 2.76
N ASP A 49 8.62 -9.95 3.64
CA ASP A 49 7.54 -10.92 3.48
C ASP A 49 6.66 -10.58 2.26
N PHE A 50 6.46 -9.29 1.97
CA PHE A 50 5.84 -8.83 0.71
C PHE A 50 6.70 -9.19 -0.51
N THR A 51 8.02 -8.95 -0.45
CA THR A 51 8.94 -9.34 -1.54
C THR A 51 8.88 -10.83 -1.82
N GLU A 52 8.91 -11.70 -0.81
CA GLU A 52 8.77 -13.16 -1.01
C GLU A 52 7.48 -13.52 -1.76
N LYS A 53 6.34 -12.98 -1.31
CA LYS A 53 5.05 -13.20 -1.96
C LYS A 53 5.05 -12.70 -3.40
N MET A 54 5.70 -11.57 -3.68
CA MET A 54 5.83 -11.04 -5.03
C MET A 54 6.76 -11.85 -5.91
N LEU A 55 7.85 -12.42 -5.36
CA LEU A 55 8.72 -13.34 -6.09
C LEU A 55 7.97 -14.61 -6.46
N ASP A 56 7.12 -15.14 -5.56
CA ASP A 56 6.21 -16.26 -5.85
C ASP A 56 5.20 -15.86 -6.94
N TYR A 57 4.53 -14.72 -6.74
CA TYR A 57 3.49 -14.22 -7.64
C TYR A 57 3.99 -13.95 -9.05
N LEU A 58 5.21 -13.40 -9.19
CA LEU A 58 5.86 -13.15 -10.46
C LEU A 58 6.58 -14.38 -11.01
N GLU A 59 6.46 -15.54 -10.36
CA GLU A 59 7.11 -16.79 -10.74
C GLU A 59 8.63 -16.61 -10.98
N ILE A 60 9.29 -15.88 -10.06
CA ILE A 60 10.75 -15.73 -10.08
C ILE A 60 11.37 -17.03 -9.59
N ASN A 61 12.20 -17.62 -10.46
CA ASN A 61 12.88 -18.88 -10.17
C ASN A 61 13.98 -18.71 -9.11
N GLU A 62 14.48 -19.84 -8.61
CA GLU A 62 15.48 -19.86 -7.54
C GLU A 62 16.76 -19.11 -7.88
N ALA A 63 17.24 -19.19 -9.13
CA ALA A 63 18.41 -18.43 -9.57
C ALA A 63 18.20 -16.92 -9.48
N GLY A 64 17.01 -16.42 -9.87
CA GLY A 64 16.63 -15.01 -9.69
C GLY A 64 16.53 -14.63 -8.21
N ARG A 65 15.98 -15.50 -7.36
CA ARG A 65 15.94 -15.24 -5.91
C ARG A 65 17.34 -15.09 -5.33
N GLN A 66 18.22 -16.04 -5.63
CA GLN A 66 19.61 -16.02 -5.16
C GLN A 66 20.34 -14.76 -5.65
N ARG A 67 20.13 -14.37 -6.91
CA ARG A 67 20.70 -13.13 -7.44
C ARG A 67 20.18 -11.91 -6.67
N LEU A 68 18.88 -11.80 -6.44
CA LEU A 68 18.30 -10.68 -5.67
C LEU A 68 18.80 -10.65 -4.21
N GLU A 69 19.01 -11.81 -3.59
CA GLU A 69 19.57 -11.90 -2.23
C GLU A 69 21.04 -11.48 -2.16
N GLN A 70 21.81 -11.72 -3.22
CA GLN A 70 23.21 -11.33 -3.33
C GLN A 70 23.35 -9.84 -3.64
N GLU A 71 22.62 -9.36 -4.65
CA GLU A 71 22.70 -7.98 -5.13
C GLU A 71 22.03 -6.99 -4.18
N LYS A 72 20.96 -7.41 -3.49
CA LYS A 72 20.07 -6.60 -2.65
C LYS A 72 19.38 -5.46 -3.42
N ILE A 73 18.16 -5.17 -3.02
CA ILE A 73 17.45 -3.93 -3.35
C ILE A 73 18.02 -2.84 -2.44
N ILE A 74 18.53 -1.77 -3.05
CA ILE A 74 18.99 -0.60 -2.30
C ILE A 74 17.75 0.22 -1.90
N TYR A 75 17.58 0.46 -0.60
CA TYR A 75 16.42 1.17 -0.06
C TYR A 75 16.86 2.35 0.80
N PHE A 76 16.64 3.57 0.32
CA PHE A 76 16.90 4.81 1.05
C PHE A 76 15.66 5.18 1.85
N LEU A 77 15.76 5.10 3.18
CA LEU A 77 14.75 5.58 4.12
C LEU A 77 15.08 7.01 4.53
N CYS A 78 14.37 7.95 3.93
CA CYS A 78 14.49 9.38 4.16
C CYS A 78 13.67 9.84 5.37
N ASP A 79 14.07 10.95 5.98
CA ASP A 79 13.39 11.60 7.10
C ASP A 79 12.27 12.52 6.62
N SER A 80 12.34 13.07 5.41
CA SER A 80 11.30 13.98 4.93
C SER A 80 11.18 13.99 3.40
N PRO A 81 10.07 14.53 2.84
CA PRO A 81 9.95 14.78 1.41
C PRO A 81 11.08 15.65 0.86
N GLU A 82 11.58 16.62 1.62
CA GLU A 82 12.69 17.48 1.23
C GLU A 82 14.00 16.69 1.10
N GLU A 83 14.23 15.72 1.98
CA GLU A 83 15.39 14.81 1.85
C GLU A 83 15.24 13.88 0.64
N ILE A 84 14.02 13.43 0.32
CA ILE A 84 13.76 12.68 -0.93
C ILE A 84 14.09 13.53 -2.14
N GLU A 85 13.68 14.80 -2.17
CA GLU A 85 13.97 15.72 -3.27
C GLU A 85 15.48 15.96 -3.41
N GLN A 86 16.22 16.11 -2.31
CA GLN A 86 17.68 16.24 -2.35
C GLN A 86 18.37 15.01 -2.94
N VAL A 87 17.91 13.81 -2.55
CA VAL A 87 18.52 12.53 -2.93
C VAL A 87 18.11 12.13 -4.37
N SER A 88 16.86 12.34 -4.74
CA SER A 88 16.28 11.86 -6.01
C SER A 88 16.13 12.94 -7.09
N GLY A 89 16.02 14.21 -6.71
CA GLY A 89 15.62 15.32 -7.58
C GLY A 89 14.11 15.43 -7.81
N PHE A 90 13.28 14.64 -7.13
CA PHE A 90 11.83 14.64 -7.27
C PHE A 90 11.15 14.98 -5.95
N ASN A 91 10.23 15.95 -5.98
CA ASN A 91 9.35 16.24 -4.85
C ASN A 91 8.22 15.20 -4.79
N THR A 92 8.44 14.15 -4.00
CA THR A 92 7.52 13.03 -3.81
C THR A 92 7.70 12.42 -2.43
N ARG A 93 6.78 11.53 -2.03
CA ARG A 93 6.87 10.75 -0.79
C ARG A 93 7.65 9.45 -0.93
N GLY A 94 7.83 8.99 -2.17
CA GLY A 94 8.73 7.91 -2.51
C GLY A 94 8.76 7.68 -4.02
N ILE A 95 9.79 6.98 -4.48
CA ILE A 95 10.05 6.71 -5.90
C ILE A 95 11.00 5.53 -6.06
N TYR A 96 10.74 4.69 -7.06
CA TYR A 96 11.70 3.77 -7.64
C TYR A 96 12.51 4.46 -8.74
N LEU A 97 13.80 4.68 -8.50
CA LEU A 97 14.74 5.24 -9.47
C LEU A 97 15.32 4.13 -10.35
N LEU A 98 14.71 3.92 -11.52
CA LEU A 98 15.14 2.93 -12.50
C LEU A 98 16.63 3.03 -12.89
N GLY A 99 17.19 4.24 -12.96
CA GLY A 99 18.56 4.44 -13.43
C GLY A 99 19.65 3.86 -12.52
N ILE A 100 19.31 3.52 -11.27
CA ILE A 100 20.24 2.96 -10.28
C ILE A 100 19.64 1.78 -9.50
N ASP A 101 18.47 1.30 -9.93
CA ASP A 101 17.71 0.23 -9.28
C ASP A 101 17.54 0.39 -7.75
N ALA A 102 17.16 1.61 -7.33
CA ALA A 102 17.00 1.94 -5.92
C ALA A 102 15.61 2.50 -5.62
N ILE A 103 15.13 2.22 -4.40
CA ILE A 103 13.91 2.80 -3.86
C ILE A 103 14.30 3.90 -2.88
N ILE A 104 13.71 5.07 -3.03
CA ILE A 104 13.88 6.21 -2.13
C ILE A 104 12.51 6.54 -1.55
N SER A 105 12.38 6.56 -0.22
CA SER A 105 11.08 6.62 0.42
C SER A 105 11.14 7.17 1.83
N GLN A 106 10.07 7.83 2.27
CA GLN A 106 9.88 8.16 3.69
C GLN A 106 9.20 7.02 4.47
N PHE A 107 8.61 6.07 3.76
CA PHE A 107 7.89 4.96 4.35
C PHE A 107 8.87 3.85 4.73
N ASN A 108 8.74 3.29 5.93
CA ASN A 108 9.48 2.08 6.31
C ASN A 108 9.20 0.90 5.37
N ALA A 109 8.01 0.87 4.77
CA ALA A 109 7.55 -0.22 3.93
C ALA A 109 6.77 0.26 2.69
N HIS A 110 7.46 0.76 1.66
CA HIS A 110 6.85 1.21 0.41
C HIS A 110 6.62 0.09 -0.64
N PHE A 111 5.58 -0.72 -0.44
CA PHE A 111 5.29 -1.91 -1.28
C PHE A 111 5.04 -1.56 -2.75
N HIS A 112 4.45 -0.39 -3.03
CA HIS A 112 4.20 0.11 -4.39
C HIS A 112 5.49 0.20 -5.23
N GLU A 113 6.53 0.84 -4.70
CA GLU A 113 7.82 0.98 -5.40
C GLU A 113 8.55 -0.35 -5.54
N VAL A 114 8.41 -1.24 -4.55
CA VAL A 114 8.94 -2.61 -4.66
C VAL A 114 8.23 -3.38 -5.77
N ALA A 115 6.92 -3.18 -5.98
CA ALA A 115 6.20 -3.80 -7.08
C ALA A 115 6.73 -3.32 -8.45
N HIS A 116 7.00 -2.03 -8.62
CA HIS A 116 7.64 -1.50 -9.83
C HIS A 116 9.02 -2.14 -10.09
N LEU A 117 9.86 -2.22 -9.06
CA LEU A 117 11.17 -2.84 -9.17
C LEU A 117 11.05 -4.32 -9.55
N LEU A 118 10.19 -5.08 -8.87
CA LEU A 118 10.10 -6.53 -9.05
C LEU A 118 9.51 -6.93 -10.41
N ILE A 119 8.56 -6.18 -10.98
CA ILE A 119 8.08 -6.47 -12.34
C ILE A 119 9.16 -6.17 -13.39
N ASN A 120 9.95 -5.11 -13.20
CA ASN A 120 11.11 -4.84 -14.05
C ASN A 120 12.18 -5.92 -13.89
N TYR A 121 12.40 -6.39 -12.67
CA TYR A 121 13.27 -7.53 -12.39
C TYR A 121 12.76 -8.82 -13.05
N LYS A 122 11.45 -9.08 -13.11
CA LYS A 122 10.90 -10.21 -13.87
C LYS A 122 11.13 -10.07 -15.36
N LEU A 123 10.90 -8.88 -15.92
CA LEU A 123 10.91 -8.64 -17.36
C LEU A 123 12.30 -8.37 -17.94
N GLN A 124 13.26 -7.98 -17.09
CA GLN A 124 14.66 -7.65 -17.40
C GLN A 124 14.78 -6.55 -18.46
N GLN A 125 14.73 -6.93 -19.74
CA GLN A 125 14.89 -6.02 -20.88
C GLN A 125 13.58 -5.30 -21.22
N LEU A 126 13.01 -4.63 -20.23
CA LEU A 126 11.82 -3.81 -20.43
C LEU A 126 12.23 -2.45 -21.03
N PRO A 127 11.53 -1.97 -22.09
CA PRO A 127 11.74 -0.62 -22.56
C PRO A 127 11.47 0.44 -21.46
N LEU A 128 12.16 1.58 -21.56
CA LEU A 128 12.18 2.63 -20.52
C LEU A 128 10.79 3.15 -20.09
N TYR A 129 9.83 3.22 -21.01
CA TYR A 129 8.51 3.78 -20.75
C TYR A 129 7.43 2.73 -20.87
N THR A 130 6.78 2.37 -19.77
CA THR A 130 5.55 1.58 -19.79
C THR A 130 4.33 2.50 -19.84
N HIS A 131 3.24 2.05 -20.47
CA HIS A 131 1.98 2.78 -20.42
C HIS A 131 1.53 2.97 -18.95
N PRO A 132 1.20 4.18 -18.49
CA PRO A 132 0.98 4.47 -17.06
C PRO A 132 -0.20 3.70 -16.45
N PHE A 133 -1.25 3.44 -17.25
CA PHE A 133 -2.35 2.54 -16.86
C PHE A 133 -1.88 1.15 -16.39
N LEU A 134 -0.83 0.61 -17.00
CA LEU A 134 -0.29 -0.70 -16.63
C LEU A 134 0.77 -0.58 -15.54
N GLN A 135 1.66 0.40 -15.66
CA GLN A 135 2.74 0.62 -14.70
C GLN A 135 2.20 0.90 -13.29
N GLU A 136 1.39 1.95 -13.16
CA GLU A 136 0.82 2.39 -11.89
C GLU A 136 -0.29 1.45 -11.44
N GLY A 137 -1.09 0.96 -12.39
CA GLY A 137 -2.17 0.02 -12.12
C GLY A 137 -1.65 -1.31 -11.56
N PHE A 138 -0.56 -1.87 -12.11
CA PHE A 138 0.08 -3.06 -11.56
C PHE A 138 0.57 -2.83 -10.13
N ALA A 139 1.38 -1.79 -9.92
CA ALA A 139 1.98 -1.50 -8.62
C ALA A 139 0.92 -1.22 -7.56
N ALA A 140 -0.15 -0.52 -7.93
CA ALA A 140 -1.28 -0.25 -7.05
C ALA A 140 -2.15 -1.48 -6.77
N ALA A 141 -2.32 -2.38 -7.75
CA ALA A 141 -3.08 -3.63 -7.61
C ALA A 141 -2.45 -4.64 -6.65
N VAL A 142 -1.12 -4.61 -6.47
CA VAL A 142 -0.40 -5.58 -5.63
C VAL A 142 0.22 -4.94 -4.39
N GLY A 143 0.67 -3.69 -4.47
CA GLY A 143 1.40 -2.98 -3.43
C GLY A 143 0.66 -1.79 -2.79
N GLY A 144 -0.56 -1.49 -3.22
CA GLY A 144 -1.30 -0.31 -2.76
C GLY A 144 -0.68 0.99 -3.27
N ARG A 145 -0.94 2.13 -2.62
CA ARG A 145 -0.41 3.43 -3.07
C ARG A 145 -0.16 4.36 -1.89
N GLY A 146 1.08 4.84 -1.76
CA GLY A 146 1.50 5.72 -0.67
C GLY A 146 1.13 5.11 0.69
N ASP A 147 0.27 5.81 1.42
CA ASP A 147 -0.24 5.43 2.74
C ASP A 147 -1.49 4.55 2.68
N LYS A 148 -1.83 3.91 1.56
CA LYS A 148 -3.05 3.07 1.42
C LYS A 148 -2.68 1.64 1.04
N SER A 149 -3.27 0.67 1.75
CA SER A 149 -3.13 -0.75 1.43
C SER A 149 -3.75 -1.11 0.07
N THR A 150 -3.40 -2.28 -0.43
CA THR A 150 -3.96 -2.84 -1.66
C THR A 150 -5.48 -2.97 -1.57
N GLU A 151 -6.00 -3.44 -0.45
CA GLU A 151 -7.45 -3.62 -0.22
C GLU A 151 -8.20 -2.30 -0.30
N VAL A 152 -7.65 -1.23 0.30
CA VAL A 152 -8.22 0.12 0.23
C VAL A 152 -8.24 0.63 -1.21
N ILE A 153 -7.14 0.46 -1.95
CA ILE A 153 -7.03 0.91 -3.34
C ILE A 153 -7.98 0.14 -4.25
N LEU A 154 -8.09 -1.18 -4.09
CA LEU A 154 -9.00 -2.00 -4.89
C LEU A 154 -10.46 -1.69 -4.57
N ASN A 155 -10.80 -1.45 -3.31
CA ASN A 155 -12.17 -1.05 -2.94
C ASN A 155 -12.55 0.29 -3.57
N LEU A 156 -11.68 1.30 -3.47
CA LEU A 156 -11.90 2.59 -4.14
C LEU A 156 -12.00 2.43 -5.66
N GLY A 157 -11.13 1.61 -6.26
CA GLY A 157 -11.19 1.30 -7.69
C GLY A 157 -12.53 0.69 -8.10
N ARG A 158 -13.03 -0.29 -7.33
CA ARG A 158 -14.35 -0.88 -7.53
C ARG A 158 -15.46 0.17 -7.46
N PHE A 159 -15.45 1.02 -6.44
CA PHE A 159 -16.43 2.11 -6.31
C PHE A 159 -16.43 3.01 -7.54
N LEU A 160 -15.26 3.45 -8.01
CA LEU A 160 -15.12 4.29 -9.21
C LEU A 160 -15.68 3.64 -10.47
N GLN A 161 -15.50 2.33 -10.63
CA GLN A 161 -16.05 1.58 -11.76
C GLN A 161 -17.57 1.37 -11.63
N LYS A 162 -18.07 0.99 -10.45
CA LYS A 162 -19.51 0.74 -10.24
C LYS A 162 -20.37 2.00 -10.26
N SER A 163 -19.82 3.12 -9.82
CA SER A 163 -20.49 4.43 -9.87
C SER A 163 -20.35 5.14 -11.21
N GLU A 164 -19.57 4.58 -12.15
CA GLU A 164 -19.18 5.22 -13.40
C GLU A 164 -18.50 6.59 -13.23
N PHE A 165 -17.98 6.89 -12.04
CA PHE A 165 -17.33 8.18 -11.76
C PHE A 165 -16.02 8.35 -12.54
N LEU A 166 -15.27 7.26 -12.75
CA LEU A 166 -14.10 7.23 -13.61
C LEU A 166 -13.93 5.85 -14.24
N PRO A 167 -14.60 5.57 -15.39
CA PRO A 167 -14.48 4.31 -16.10
C PRO A 167 -13.03 4.04 -16.56
N TYR A 168 -12.55 2.79 -16.42
CA TYR A 168 -11.18 2.42 -16.77
C TYR A 168 -10.80 2.75 -18.23
N LYS A 169 -11.79 2.76 -19.14
CA LYS A 169 -11.59 3.05 -20.56
C LYS A 169 -11.05 4.46 -20.81
N GLU A 170 -11.42 5.42 -19.96
CA GLU A 170 -10.91 6.80 -20.03
C GLU A 170 -9.42 6.88 -19.68
N LEU A 171 -8.89 5.86 -19.00
CA LEU A 171 -7.51 5.77 -18.56
C LEU A 171 -6.62 4.98 -19.54
N LEU A 172 -7.18 4.45 -20.63
CA LEU A 172 -6.43 3.71 -21.64
C LEU A 172 -5.58 4.60 -22.54
N ASN A 173 -5.78 5.92 -22.50
CA ASN A 173 -4.89 6.88 -23.14
C ASN A 173 -3.90 7.43 -22.10
N ALA A 174 -2.61 7.35 -22.38
CA ALA A 174 -1.56 7.81 -21.46
C ALA A 174 -1.70 9.29 -21.04
N GLN A 175 -2.08 10.19 -21.96
CA GLN A 175 -2.27 11.62 -21.64
C GLN A 175 -3.49 11.83 -20.75
N GLN A 176 -4.59 11.14 -21.04
CA GLN A 176 -5.79 11.20 -20.19
C GLN A 176 -5.46 10.65 -18.80
N PHE A 177 -4.75 9.53 -18.70
CA PHE A 177 -4.29 8.99 -17.42
C PHE A 177 -3.50 10.02 -16.60
N THR A 178 -2.48 10.64 -17.20
CA THR A 178 -1.63 11.63 -16.54
C THR A 178 -2.37 12.93 -16.21
N GLY A 179 -3.43 13.26 -16.95
CA GLY A 179 -4.30 14.41 -16.68
C GLY A 179 -5.28 14.19 -15.53
N GLN A 180 -5.48 12.95 -15.08
CA GLN A 180 -6.36 12.63 -13.95
C GLN A 180 -5.61 12.67 -12.61
N ASP A 181 -6.32 13.01 -11.54
CA ASP A 181 -5.77 12.94 -10.19
C ASP A 181 -5.38 11.49 -9.86
N ALA A 182 -4.15 11.29 -9.38
CA ALA A 182 -3.62 9.97 -9.07
C ALA A 182 -4.35 9.27 -7.90
N SER A 183 -5.12 9.99 -7.08
CA SER A 183 -6.05 9.41 -6.10
C SER A 183 -7.28 8.75 -6.75
N LEU A 184 -7.55 9.00 -8.03
CA LEU A 184 -8.63 8.41 -8.81
C LEU A 184 -8.10 7.44 -9.88
N SER A 185 -7.12 7.86 -10.68
CA SER A 185 -6.61 7.06 -11.80
C SER A 185 -5.91 5.79 -11.33
N TYR A 186 -5.20 5.83 -10.19
CA TYR A 186 -4.49 4.65 -9.68
C TYR A 186 -5.47 3.60 -9.16
N PRO A 187 -6.44 3.91 -8.28
CA PRO A 187 -7.46 2.93 -7.89
C PRO A 187 -8.23 2.33 -9.07
N ALA A 188 -8.70 3.17 -10.00
CA ALA A 188 -9.45 2.71 -11.17
C ALA A 188 -8.61 1.76 -12.06
N SER A 189 -7.35 2.12 -12.35
CA SER A 189 -6.45 1.26 -13.10
C SER A 189 -5.99 0.03 -12.31
N ALA A 190 -5.79 0.13 -11.00
CA ALA A 190 -5.43 -0.99 -10.13
C ALA A 190 -6.49 -2.07 -10.15
N PHE A 191 -7.76 -1.70 -9.98
CA PHE A 191 -8.85 -2.66 -10.00
C PHE A 191 -8.93 -3.39 -11.35
N TYR A 192 -8.77 -2.67 -12.46
CA TYR A 192 -8.76 -3.30 -13.78
C TYR A 192 -7.50 -4.15 -14.03
N ASN A 193 -6.33 -3.73 -13.58
CA ASN A 193 -5.11 -4.54 -13.70
C ASN A 193 -5.20 -5.81 -12.86
N ARG A 194 -5.84 -5.74 -11.69
CA ARG A 194 -6.13 -6.93 -10.88
C ARG A 194 -7.04 -7.90 -11.62
N PHE A 195 -8.10 -7.39 -12.27
CA PHE A 195 -8.92 -8.19 -13.17
C PHE A 195 -8.10 -8.85 -14.29
N LEU A 196 -7.24 -8.11 -14.99
CA LEU A 196 -6.41 -8.66 -16.06
C LEU A 196 -5.46 -9.75 -15.54
N LEU A 197 -4.87 -9.57 -14.37
CA LEU A 197 -4.00 -10.57 -13.75
C LEU A 197 -4.75 -11.87 -13.41
N ASP A 198 -5.97 -11.77 -12.90
CA ASP A 198 -6.79 -12.92 -12.54
C ASP A 198 -7.32 -13.65 -13.80
N GLU A 199 -7.75 -12.90 -14.81
CA GLU A 199 -8.34 -13.41 -16.06
C GLU A 199 -7.29 -13.99 -17.02
N TRP A 200 -6.20 -13.26 -17.27
CA TRP A 200 -5.18 -13.68 -18.23
C TRP A 200 -4.11 -14.58 -17.63
N ARG A 201 -4.02 -14.64 -16.30
CA ARG A 201 -2.86 -15.17 -15.58
C ARG A 201 -1.59 -14.38 -15.91
N LEU A 202 -0.54 -14.66 -15.14
CA LEU A 202 0.71 -13.90 -15.20
C LEU A 202 1.35 -13.88 -16.62
N PRO A 203 1.54 -15.01 -17.34
CA PRO A 203 2.30 -14.99 -18.59
C PRO A 203 1.71 -14.04 -19.64
N ARG A 204 0.39 -14.12 -19.88
CA ARG A 204 -0.30 -13.27 -20.84
C ARG A 204 -0.36 -11.81 -20.37
N TYR A 205 -0.50 -11.56 -19.07
CA TYR A 205 -0.42 -10.20 -18.53
C TYR A 205 0.97 -9.59 -18.78
N LEU A 206 2.05 -10.32 -18.52
CA LEU A 206 3.43 -9.85 -18.74
C LEU A 206 3.72 -9.57 -20.21
N ASP A 207 3.21 -10.40 -21.12
CA ASP A 207 3.31 -10.14 -22.57
C ASP A 207 2.58 -8.86 -22.98
N PHE A 208 1.39 -8.64 -22.42
CA PHE A 208 0.64 -7.40 -22.63
C PHE A 208 1.38 -6.18 -22.08
N TYR A 209 1.90 -6.27 -20.85
CA TYR A 209 2.70 -5.24 -20.20
C TYR A 209 3.93 -4.86 -21.05
N ARG A 210 4.66 -5.86 -21.55
CA ARG A 210 5.82 -5.66 -22.44
C ARG A 210 5.41 -5.03 -23.77
N LYS A 211 4.32 -5.50 -24.39
CA LYS A 211 3.81 -4.96 -25.67
C LYS A 211 3.46 -3.47 -25.59
N HIS A 212 3.02 -3.01 -24.43
CA HIS A 212 2.67 -1.61 -24.15
C HIS A 212 3.79 -0.82 -23.47
N SER A 213 5.02 -1.33 -23.52
CA SER A 213 6.24 -0.62 -23.13
C SER A 213 7.05 -0.20 -24.37
N ARG A 214 7.66 0.98 -24.34
CA ARG A 214 8.42 1.58 -25.46
C ARG A 214 9.69 2.28 -24.99
N THR A 215 10.63 2.47 -25.92
CA THR A 215 11.87 3.22 -25.68
C THR A 215 11.66 4.73 -25.71
N THR A 216 10.55 5.18 -26.29
CA THR A 216 10.12 6.58 -26.31
C THR A 216 8.87 6.77 -25.46
N PRO A 217 8.61 7.99 -24.93
CA PRO A 217 7.45 8.26 -24.10
C PRO A 217 6.14 7.77 -24.75
N VAL A 218 5.38 6.96 -24.02
CA VAL A 218 4.13 6.38 -24.52
C VAL A 218 3.09 7.48 -24.65
N ARG A 219 2.69 7.79 -25.89
CA ARG A 219 1.60 8.75 -26.21
C ARG A 219 0.35 8.07 -26.76
N ASN A 220 0.41 6.76 -26.98
CA ASN A 220 -0.65 6.03 -27.67
C ASN A 220 -1.59 5.38 -26.66
N ALA A 221 -2.85 5.25 -27.06
CA ALA A 221 -3.85 4.54 -26.30
C ALA A 221 -3.65 3.01 -26.40
N ILE A 222 -4.03 2.30 -25.34
CA ILE A 222 -4.28 0.86 -25.36
C ILE A 222 -5.62 0.63 -26.08
N PRO A 223 -5.66 -0.06 -27.23
CA PRO A 223 -6.92 -0.28 -27.93
C PRO A 223 -7.81 -1.22 -27.12
N ALA A 224 -9.08 -0.83 -26.89
CA ALA A 224 -10.04 -1.64 -26.14
C ALA A 224 -10.26 -3.04 -26.74
N SER A 225 -10.05 -3.20 -28.06
CA SER A 225 -10.11 -4.50 -28.74
C SER A 225 -9.04 -5.50 -28.30
N GLN A 226 -8.01 -5.05 -27.56
CA GLN A 226 -6.98 -5.92 -26.99
C GLN A 226 -7.30 -6.35 -25.56
N LEU A 227 -8.38 -5.83 -24.97
CA LEU A 227 -8.81 -6.14 -23.61
C LEU A 227 -9.93 -7.18 -23.62
N PRO A 228 -10.20 -7.86 -22.48
CA PRO A 228 -11.37 -8.73 -22.37
C PRO A 228 -12.68 -7.98 -22.62
N ALA A 229 -13.72 -8.72 -23.01
CA ALA A 229 -15.04 -8.14 -23.22
C ALA A 229 -15.61 -7.53 -21.92
N ASP A 230 -16.36 -6.43 -22.06
CA ASP A 230 -16.92 -5.71 -20.91
C ASP A 230 -17.83 -6.56 -20.03
N SER A 231 -18.54 -7.55 -20.62
CA SER A 231 -19.39 -8.47 -19.87
C SER A 231 -18.61 -9.33 -18.87
N ILE A 232 -17.38 -9.71 -19.22
CA ILE A 232 -16.48 -10.47 -18.32
C ILE A 232 -16.06 -9.57 -17.16
N PHE A 233 -15.66 -8.33 -17.46
CA PHE A 233 -15.30 -7.35 -16.43
C PHE A 233 -16.48 -6.99 -15.52
N ALA A 234 -17.69 -6.84 -16.06
CA ALA A 234 -18.89 -6.59 -15.28
C ALA A 234 -19.15 -7.72 -14.27
N THR A 235 -19.03 -8.98 -14.72
CA THR A 235 -19.14 -10.16 -13.85
C THR A 235 -18.08 -10.15 -12.75
N TYR A 236 -16.84 -9.82 -13.09
CA TYR A 236 -15.75 -9.69 -12.12
C TYR A 236 -16.04 -8.60 -11.07
N LEU A 237 -16.54 -7.45 -11.51
CA LEU A 237 -16.87 -6.31 -10.67
C LEU A 237 -18.01 -6.63 -9.67
N ASP A 238 -18.96 -7.47 -10.08
CA ASP A 238 -20.04 -7.98 -9.23
C ASP A 238 -19.57 -9.05 -8.24
N ALA A 239 -18.63 -9.91 -8.62
CA ALA A 239 -18.12 -10.96 -7.74
C ALA A 239 -17.28 -10.44 -6.55
N HIS A 240 -16.74 -9.22 -6.65
CA HIS A 240 -15.81 -8.65 -5.66
C HIS A 240 -16.47 -7.65 -4.69
N VAL A 241 -17.68 -7.96 -4.20
CA VAL A 241 -18.40 -7.09 -3.22
C VAL A 241 -17.63 -6.92 -1.91
N ASP A 242 -16.88 -7.94 -1.48
CA ASP A 242 -16.35 -8.06 -0.12
C ASP A 242 -14.84 -7.79 0.01
N LEU A 243 -14.32 -6.85 -0.76
CA LEU A 243 -12.92 -6.42 -0.62
C LEU A 243 -12.69 -5.55 0.62
N ASN A 244 -13.73 -4.91 1.15
CA ASN A 244 -13.62 -4.15 2.39
C ASN A 244 -13.57 -5.12 3.59
N PRO A 245 -12.51 -5.12 4.40
CA PRO A 245 -12.51 -5.93 5.62
C PRO A 245 -13.47 -5.39 6.67
N ILE A 246 -14.01 -4.16 6.51
CA ILE A 246 -15.00 -3.56 7.40
C ILE A 246 -16.42 -3.87 6.89
N SER A 247 -17.28 -4.36 7.79
CA SER A 247 -18.70 -4.63 7.53
C SER A 247 -19.59 -4.13 8.67
N PHE A 248 -20.91 -4.10 8.45
CA PHE A 248 -21.91 -3.58 9.39
C PHE A 248 -22.98 -4.64 9.64
N PRO A 249 -22.70 -5.62 10.53
CA PRO A 249 -23.65 -6.70 10.80
C PRO A 249 -24.84 -6.19 11.63
N GLU A 250 -26.04 -6.68 11.30
CA GLU A 250 -27.26 -6.40 12.07
C GLU A 250 -27.26 -7.09 13.45
N ILE A 251 -26.59 -8.25 13.54
CA ILE A 251 -26.57 -9.10 14.73
C ILE A 251 -25.13 -9.27 15.19
N PHE A 252 -24.88 -8.94 16.46
CA PHE A 252 -23.61 -9.19 17.13
C PHE A 252 -23.62 -10.59 17.78
N PRO A 253 -22.44 -11.20 18.00
CA PRO A 253 -22.37 -12.50 18.67
C PRO A 253 -23.04 -12.48 20.05
N GLU A 254 -23.81 -13.52 20.37
CA GLU A 254 -24.40 -13.72 21.71
C GLU A 254 -23.37 -14.18 22.76
N THR A 255 -22.12 -14.40 22.34
CA THR A 255 -21.02 -14.78 23.22
C THR A 255 -20.56 -13.61 24.10
N ALA A 256 -19.84 -13.91 25.19
CA ALA A 256 -19.19 -12.88 25.99
C ALA A 256 -18.16 -12.12 25.15
N ALA A 257 -18.03 -10.81 25.42
CA ALA A 257 -17.01 -9.98 24.81
C ALA A 257 -15.61 -10.48 25.19
N VAL A 258 -14.68 -10.46 24.25
CA VAL A 258 -13.26 -10.77 24.51
C VAL A 258 -12.53 -9.59 25.16
N VAL A 259 -13.07 -8.38 24.99
CA VAL A 259 -12.65 -7.16 25.69
C VAL A 259 -13.89 -6.38 26.07
N GLU A 260 -13.98 -5.96 27.33
CA GLU A 260 -15.05 -5.10 27.85
C GLU A 260 -14.42 -3.99 28.69
N ALA A 261 -14.77 -2.74 28.39
CA ALA A 261 -14.22 -1.55 29.05
C ALA A 261 -15.19 -0.36 28.94
N ASP A 262 -14.89 0.73 29.67
CA ASP A 262 -15.72 1.94 29.66
C ASP A 262 -15.80 2.62 28.27
N TRP A 263 -14.83 2.38 27.39
CA TRP A 263 -14.81 2.92 26.02
C TRP A 263 -15.58 2.05 25.02
N GLY A 264 -15.97 0.83 25.38
CA GLY A 264 -16.66 -0.10 24.48
C GLY A 264 -16.31 -1.57 24.70
N SER A 265 -16.81 -2.40 23.79
CA SER A 265 -16.67 -3.85 23.84
C SER A 265 -16.25 -4.40 22.48
N ILE A 266 -15.51 -5.52 22.52
CA ILE A 266 -15.05 -6.24 21.33
C ILE A 266 -15.45 -7.71 21.48
N TRP A 267 -16.06 -8.28 20.44
CA TRP A 267 -16.36 -9.70 20.35
C TRP A 267 -15.55 -10.36 19.24
N GLU A 268 -15.43 -11.67 19.34
CA GLU A 268 -14.71 -12.50 18.38
C GLU A 268 -15.63 -13.63 17.91
N ASN A 269 -15.80 -13.78 16.60
CA ASN A 269 -16.48 -14.93 16.01
C ASN A 269 -15.85 -15.28 14.66
N GLY A 270 -15.41 -16.54 14.52
CA GLY A 270 -14.78 -17.05 13.29
C GLY A 270 -13.52 -16.26 12.90
N ASP A 271 -13.54 -15.62 11.73
CA ASP A 271 -12.44 -14.83 11.18
C ASP A 271 -12.62 -13.31 11.39
N THR A 272 -13.55 -12.90 12.26
CA THR A 272 -14.01 -11.52 12.37
C THR A 272 -14.01 -11.03 13.82
N TYR A 273 -13.66 -9.76 14.01
CA TYR A 273 -13.84 -9.01 15.24
C TYR A 273 -15.02 -8.06 15.12
N PHE A 274 -15.85 -7.99 16.14
CA PHE A 274 -17.02 -7.10 16.20
C PHE A 274 -16.76 -6.03 17.24
N PHE A 275 -17.07 -4.78 16.91
CA PHE A 275 -16.73 -3.61 17.71
C PHE A 275 -18.00 -2.84 18.05
N ASP A 276 -18.17 -2.52 19.33
CA ASP A 276 -19.16 -1.56 19.83
C ASP A 276 -18.40 -0.50 20.63
N LEU A 277 -18.12 0.66 20.01
CA LEU A 277 -17.19 1.67 20.53
C LEU A 277 -17.88 3.00 20.80
N ARG A 278 -17.44 3.71 21.85
CA ARG A 278 -17.85 5.10 22.09
C ARG A 278 -17.01 6.13 21.34
N GLY A 279 -15.89 5.72 20.75
CA GLY A 279 -14.99 6.60 20.03
C GLY A 279 -13.75 5.87 19.52
N ASN A 280 -12.73 6.64 19.16
CA ASN A 280 -11.47 6.11 18.61
C ASN A 280 -10.73 5.25 19.66
N ILE A 281 -10.02 4.22 19.21
CA ILE A 281 -9.14 3.44 20.08
C ILE A 281 -7.75 3.28 19.45
N ARG A 282 -6.74 3.21 20.30
CA ARG A 282 -5.33 2.95 19.98
C ARG A 282 -4.95 1.57 20.49
N LEU A 283 -4.17 0.85 19.69
CA LEU A 283 -3.81 -0.55 19.95
C LEU A 283 -2.29 -0.69 20.01
N THR A 284 -1.77 -1.08 21.17
CA THR A 284 -0.34 -1.35 21.40
C THR A 284 -0.10 -2.87 21.46
N PRO A 285 0.81 -3.44 20.62
CA PRO A 285 1.17 -4.84 20.74
C PRO A 285 1.96 -5.11 22.03
N PRO A 286 2.06 -6.37 22.50
CA PRO A 286 2.69 -6.70 23.78
C PRO A 286 4.19 -6.39 23.84
N ASP A 287 4.87 -6.38 22.70
CA ASP A 287 6.29 -6.04 22.57
C ASP A 287 6.44 -4.90 21.54
N PRO A 288 6.25 -3.63 21.91
CA PRO A 288 6.44 -2.53 20.98
C PRO A 288 7.94 -2.24 20.73
N PRO A 289 8.34 -1.78 19.52
CA PRO A 289 9.72 -1.43 19.22
C PRO A 289 10.13 -0.18 20.02
N LYS A 290 11.13 -0.35 20.90
CA LYS A 290 11.52 0.69 21.87
C LYS A 290 12.16 1.94 21.26
N ALA A 291 12.86 1.81 20.13
CA ALA A 291 13.62 2.90 19.50
C ALA A 291 12.87 3.61 18.36
N PHE A 292 11.77 3.02 17.90
CA PHE A 292 10.98 3.57 16.79
C PHE A 292 9.98 4.60 17.32
N VAL A 293 9.83 5.71 16.60
CA VAL A 293 8.78 6.70 16.84
C VAL A 293 8.02 6.97 15.55
N SER A 294 6.72 6.65 15.51
CA SER A 294 5.89 6.97 14.34
C SER A 294 5.73 8.47 14.18
N LYS A 295 5.90 8.96 12.94
CA LYS A 295 5.66 10.36 12.59
C LYS A 295 4.17 10.63 12.48
N GLU A 296 3.47 9.72 11.82
CA GLU A 296 2.03 9.76 11.62
C GLU A 296 1.30 9.75 12.96
N PHE A 297 1.79 8.98 13.95
CA PHE A 297 1.24 9.05 15.30
C PHE A 297 1.36 10.45 15.92
N ARG A 298 2.54 11.07 15.82
CA ARG A 298 2.79 12.41 16.38
C ARG A 298 1.99 13.50 15.68
N GLU A 299 1.71 13.34 14.39
CA GLU A 299 0.86 14.23 13.62
C GLU A 299 -0.62 14.10 14.03
N ILE A 300 -1.10 12.87 14.22
CA ILE A 300 -2.50 12.61 14.59
C ILE A 300 -2.76 12.91 16.07
N PHE A 301 -1.78 12.64 16.94
CA PHE A 301 -1.88 12.78 18.39
C PHE A 301 -0.70 13.60 18.97
N PRO A 302 -0.61 14.91 18.69
CA PRO A 302 0.53 15.73 19.08
C PRO A 302 0.72 15.82 20.60
N ASP A 303 -0.37 15.73 21.36
CA ASP A 303 -0.37 15.84 22.83
C ASP A 303 -0.23 14.50 23.54
N VAL A 304 -0.17 13.38 22.80
CA VAL A 304 -0.07 12.03 23.37
C VAL A 304 1.34 11.49 23.19
N ARG A 305 1.96 11.04 24.28
CA ARG A 305 3.26 10.38 24.20
C ARG A 305 3.13 9.03 23.50
N TYR A 306 3.81 8.89 22.37
CA TYR A 306 3.93 7.61 21.68
C TYR A 306 4.54 6.54 22.60
N SER A 307 3.80 5.46 22.81
CA SER A 307 4.15 4.34 23.67
C SER A 307 4.23 3.03 22.88
N GLY A 308 4.37 3.12 21.55
CA GLY A 308 4.54 1.98 20.67
C GLY A 308 3.25 1.47 20.02
N GLU A 309 2.21 2.29 20.01
CA GLU A 309 0.94 2.03 19.35
C GLU A 309 1.17 1.60 17.91
N ARG A 310 0.64 0.44 17.53
CA ARG A 310 0.72 -0.04 16.16
C ARG A 310 -0.48 0.44 15.36
N TYR A 311 -1.68 0.35 15.92
CA TYR A 311 -2.89 0.71 15.19
C TYR A 311 -3.65 1.84 15.87
N VAL A 312 -4.36 2.61 15.06
CA VAL A 312 -5.51 3.40 15.49
C VAL A 312 -6.73 2.95 14.70
N LEU A 313 -7.82 2.74 15.43
CA LEU A 313 -9.15 2.57 14.87
C LEU A 313 -9.92 3.86 15.11
N SER A 314 -10.13 4.63 14.04
CA SER A 314 -10.84 5.90 14.08
C SER A 314 -12.27 5.71 13.57
N VAL A 315 -13.23 6.28 14.29
CA VAL A 315 -14.67 6.14 14.03
C VAL A 315 -15.34 7.51 14.03
N SER A 316 -16.32 7.67 13.16
CA SER A 316 -17.22 8.82 13.08
C SER A 316 -18.55 8.37 12.49
N GLU A 317 -19.53 9.27 12.43
CA GLU A 317 -20.83 8.99 11.78
C GLU A 317 -20.70 8.59 10.29
N ASN A 318 -19.63 9.02 9.63
CA ASN A 318 -19.44 8.85 8.19
C ASN A 318 -18.35 7.85 7.82
N GLU A 319 -17.44 7.51 8.74
CA GLU A 319 -16.26 6.73 8.41
C GLU A 319 -15.78 5.82 9.55
N VAL A 320 -15.24 4.65 9.18
CA VAL A 320 -14.43 3.77 10.03
C VAL A 320 -13.08 3.56 9.34
N LYS A 321 -11.98 3.81 10.04
CA LYS A 321 -10.61 3.74 9.52
C LYS A 321 -9.71 2.92 10.44
N LEU A 322 -9.00 1.94 9.88
CA LEU A 322 -7.91 1.25 10.57
C LEU A 322 -6.58 1.66 9.95
N PHE A 323 -5.73 2.33 10.73
CA PHE A 323 -4.41 2.78 10.30
C PHE A 323 -3.31 2.07 11.09
N ASP A 324 -2.24 1.65 10.42
CA ASP A 324 -1.05 1.02 10.97
C ASP A 324 0.14 2.01 10.97
N PHE A 325 0.54 2.46 12.15
CA PHE A 325 1.67 3.36 12.41
C PHE A 325 3.04 2.74 12.13
N TYR A 326 3.15 1.41 12.09
CA TYR A 326 4.45 0.77 11.85
C TYR A 326 4.81 0.81 10.37
N THR A 327 3.81 0.63 9.50
CA THR A 327 3.98 0.70 8.04
C THR A 327 3.56 2.04 7.45
N ALA A 328 2.95 2.93 8.25
CA ALA A 328 2.35 4.19 7.85
C ALA A 328 1.26 4.01 6.78
N LYS A 329 0.35 3.07 7.01
CA LYS A 329 -0.70 2.70 6.04
C LYS A 329 -2.09 2.66 6.66
N LEU A 330 -3.04 3.23 5.93
CA LEU A 330 -4.46 2.94 6.02
C LEU A 330 -4.70 1.52 5.50
N VAL A 331 -4.96 0.61 6.43
CA VAL A 331 -5.14 -0.82 6.17
C VAL A 331 -6.57 -1.12 5.72
N ALA A 332 -7.54 -0.44 6.33
CA ALA A 332 -8.95 -0.57 6.00
C ALA A 332 -9.66 0.77 6.14
N ILE A 333 -10.67 0.99 5.28
CA ILE A 333 -11.57 2.12 5.37
C ILE A 333 -12.96 1.75 4.88
N TYR A 334 -13.95 2.18 5.65
CA TYR A 334 -15.30 2.40 5.17
C TYR A 334 -15.57 3.91 5.25
N ALA A 335 -16.04 4.48 4.15
CA ALA A 335 -16.50 5.87 4.11
C ALA A 335 -17.83 5.92 3.38
N LYS A 336 -18.86 6.48 4.03
CA LYS A 336 -20.24 6.50 3.51
C LYS A 336 -20.34 7.12 2.12
N GLY A 337 -19.54 8.17 1.85
CA GLY A 337 -19.49 8.85 0.54
C GLY A 337 -18.76 8.08 -0.56
N LEU A 338 -17.99 7.05 -0.21
CA LEU A 338 -17.23 6.19 -1.14
C LEU A 338 -17.72 4.74 -1.10
N SER A 339 -18.95 4.53 -0.64
CA SER A 339 -19.59 3.22 -0.56
C SER A 339 -20.82 3.18 -1.46
N LEU A 340 -21.03 2.05 -2.12
CA LEU A 340 -22.26 1.80 -2.89
C LEU A 340 -23.47 1.58 -1.98
N ALA A 341 -23.25 1.01 -0.79
CA ALA A 341 -24.27 0.83 0.24
C ALA A 341 -23.99 1.77 1.41
N GLN A 342 -24.92 2.70 1.66
CA GLN A 342 -24.81 3.62 2.78
C GLN A 342 -25.31 2.93 4.06
N GLN A 343 -24.37 2.40 4.83
CA GLN A 343 -24.60 1.80 6.14
C GLN A 343 -24.56 2.85 7.26
N THR A 344 -25.38 2.63 8.29
CA THR A 344 -25.38 3.41 9.53
C THR A 344 -24.25 2.93 10.44
N ILE A 345 -23.31 3.82 10.76
CA ILE A 345 -22.15 3.49 11.63
C ILE A 345 -22.52 3.71 13.10
N GLN A 346 -23.01 4.91 13.42
CA GLN A 346 -23.40 5.28 14.78
C GLN A 346 -24.86 4.87 15.04
N GLN A 347 -25.05 4.16 16.14
CA GLN A 347 -26.34 3.66 16.60
C GLN A 347 -27.07 4.73 17.43
N PRO A 348 -28.39 4.59 17.67
CA PRO A 348 -29.16 5.55 18.47
C PRO A 348 -28.69 5.74 19.91
N ASP A 349 -27.95 4.77 20.47
CA ASP A 349 -27.33 4.85 21.79
C ASP A 349 -26.01 5.64 21.80
N GLY A 350 -25.58 6.15 20.64
CA GLY A 350 -24.37 6.94 20.46
C GLY A 350 -23.12 6.11 20.17
N ASN A 351 -23.18 4.78 20.23
CA ASN A 351 -22.02 3.94 19.95
C ASN A 351 -21.85 3.66 18.45
N PHE A 352 -20.62 3.35 18.03
CA PHE A 352 -20.27 2.92 16.68
C PHE A 352 -20.20 1.40 16.63
N ARG A 353 -21.04 0.78 15.78
CA ARG A 353 -21.10 -0.69 15.61
C ARG A 353 -20.65 -1.11 14.22
N PHE A 354 -19.65 -1.97 14.16
CA PHE A 354 -19.12 -2.53 12.92
C PHE A 354 -18.31 -3.80 13.21
N ALA A 355 -17.90 -4.48 12.15
CA ALA A 355 -17.01 -5.63 12.24
C ALA A 355 -15.80 -5.44 11.32
N ILE A 356 -14.66 -6.02 11.70
CA ILE A 356 -13.43 -6.03 10.91
C ILE A 356 -12.90 -7.46 10.84
N ARG A 357 -12.59 -7.94 9.63
CA ARG A 357 -11.89 -9.22 9.43
C ARG A 357 -10.54 -9.24 10.14
N LYS A 358 -10.23 -10.34 10.81
CA LYS A 358 -9.00 -10.52 11.61
C LYS A 358 -7.73 -10.36 10.80
N ASN A 359 -7.74 -10.71 9.52
CA ASN A 359 -6.59 -10.58 8.63
C ASN A 359 -6.16 -9.12 8.37
N ALA A 360 -7.00 -8.12 8.71
CA ALA A 360 -6.61 -6.72 8.72
C ALA A 360 -5.62 -6.39 9.86
N PHE A 361 -5.48 -7.29 10.84
CA PHE A 361 -4.53 -7.16 11.94
C PHE A 361 -3.43 -8.20 11.82
N SER A 362 -2.18 -7.76 11.84
CA SER A 362 -1.02 -8.66 11.84
C SER A 362 -0.74 -9.32 13.21
N VAL A 363 -1.40 -8.86 14.26
CA VAL A 363 -1.26 -9.33 15.64
C VAL A 363 -2.67 -9.48 16.21
N PRO A 364 -3.00 -10.57 16.91
CA PRO A 364 -4.35 -10.76 17.47
C PRO A 364 -4.72 -9.65 18.46
N LEU A 365 -5.93 -9.11 18.34
CA LEU A 365 -6.42 -8.01 19.20
C LEU A 365 -6.43 -8.39 20.68
N THR A 366 -6.73 -9.65 21.00
CA THR A 366 -6.78 -10.19 22.37
C THR A 366 -5.42 -10.15 23.08
N THR A 367 -4.32 -9.95 22.34
CA THR A 367 -2.97 -9.80 22.90
C THR A 367 -2.51 -8.35 23.02
N MET A 368 -3.30 -7.41 22.49
CA MET A 368 -2.95 -5.99 22.47
C MET A 368 -3.47 -5.27 23.70
N ARG A 369 -2.73 -4.27 24.15
CA ARG A 369 -3.24 -3.26 25.07
C ARG A 369 -4.05 -2.24 24.27
N ILE A 370 -5.26 -1.94 24.74
CA ILE A 370 -6.19 -1.00 24.10
C ILE A 370 -6.35 0.24 24.97
N ALA A 371 -6.30 1.42 24.38
CA ALA A 371 -6.52 2.70 25.05
C ALA A 371 -7.38 3.61 24.17
N GLN A 372 -8.25 4.41 24.77
CA GLN A 372 -9.00 5.47 24.07
C GLN A 372 -8.14 6.71 23.88
#